data_AF-A0A8T5UWS5-F1
#
_entry.id   AF-A0A8T5UWS5-F1
#
_cell.length_a   1.000
_cell.length_b   1.000
_cell.length_c   1.000
_cell.angle_alpha   90.00
_cell.angle_beta   90.00
_cell.angle_gamma   90.00
#
_symmetry.space_group_name_H-M   'P 1'
#
loop_
_entity.id
_entity.type
_entity.pdbx_description
1 polymer ?
#
loop_
_entity_poly.entity_id
_entity_poly.type
_entity_poly.pdbx_seq_one_letter_code
_entity_poly.pdbx_strand_id
1 'polypeptide(L)' 'MIDFKIRNVNEEDFIEISKVAEKCSPMTNERNAVYHLFTKFFKNTSLVVENGNIYVYFYWV' A
#
# COMPACT_ATOMS: atom_id res chain seq x y z
N MET A 1 -5.68 -15.27 -18.31
CA MET A 1 -5.04 -13.94 -18.20
C MET A 1 -5.20 -13.49 -16.77
N ILE A 2 -4.13 -12.96 -16.18
CA ILE A 2 -4.17 -12.39 -14.84
C ILE A 2 -4.62 -10.93 -14.99
N ASP A 3 -5.79 -10.59 -14.45
CA ASP A 3 -6.34 -9.24 -14.54
C ASP A 3 -5.82 -8.41 -13.36
N PHE A 4 -4.94 -7.45 -13.65
CA PHE A 4 -4.39 -6.54 -12.66
C PHE A 4 -5.14 -5.21 -12.74
N LYS A 5 -5.68 -4.75 -11.60
CA LYS A 5 -6.25 -3.41 -11.47
C LYS A 5 -5.25 -2.50 -10.77
N ILE A 6 -5.02 -1.33 -11.34
CA ILE A 6 -4.15 -0.31 -10.76
C ILE A 6 -5.01 0.88 -10.38
N ARG A 7 -4.88 1.35 -9.15
CA ARG A 7 -5.55 2.55 -8.66
C ARG A 7 -4.69 3.28 -7.64
N ASN A 8 -5.06 4.53 -7.37
CA ASN A 8 -4.54 5.24 -6.21
C ASN A 8 -4.92 4.52 -4.90
N VAL A 9 -4.05 4.66 -3.91
CA VAL A 9 -4.32 4.26 -2.53
C VAL A 9 -5.54 5.02 -2.01
N ASN A 10 -6.41 4.33 -1.28
CA ASN A 10 -7.47 4.90 -0.46
C ASN A 10 -7.04 4.86 1.01
N GLU A 11 -7.62 5.75 1.84
CA GLU A 11 -7.28 5.83 3.27
C GLU A 11 -7.43 4.46 3.96
N GLU A 12 -8.49 3.73 3.62
CA GLU A 12 -8.89 2.42 4.16
C GLU A 12 -7.90 1.29 3.83
N ASP A 13 -7.03 1.45 2.83
CA ASP A 13 -6.08 0.40 2.42
C ASP A 13 -4.96 0.18 3.47
N PHE A 14 -4.81 1.08 4.45
CA PHE A 14 -3.67 1.10 5.37
C PHE A 14 -3.42 -0.21 6.12
N ILE A 15 -4.46 -0.97 6.44
CA ILE A 15 -4.35 -2.27 7.12
C ILE A 15 -3.79 -3.33 6.17
N GLU A 16 -4.27 -3.39 4.94
CA GLU A 16 -3.78 -4.37 3.97
C GLU A 16 -2.35 -4.04 3.54
N ILE A 17 -2.04 -2.74 3.41
CA ILE A 17 -0.68 -2.27 3.19
C ILE A 17 0.26 -2.72 4.32
N SER A 18 -0.13 -2.57 5.59
CA SER A 18 0.75 -2.96 6.71
C SER A 18 1.02 -4.46 6.72
N LYS A 19 0.02 -5.29 6.40
CA LYS A 19 0.19 -6.75 6.24
C LYS A 19 1.10 -7.14 5.07
N VAL A 20 1.08 -6.36 3.98
CA VAL A 20 1.98 -6.57 2.83
C VAL A 20 3.41 -6.19 3.22
N ALA A 21 3.59 -5.05 3.88
CA ALA A 21 4.89 -4.57 4.36
C ALA A 21 5.59 -5.59 5.27
N GLU A 22 4.85 -6.27 6.15
CA GLU A 22 5.38 -7.35 7.01
C GLU A 22 6.07 -8.48 6.25
N LYS A 23 5.71 -8.69 4.98
CA LYS A 23 6.24 -9.74 4.12
C LYS A 23 7.39 -9.25 3.22
N CYS A 24 7.68 -7.95 3.24
CA CYS A 24 8.67 -7.32 2.37
C CYS A 24 9.98 -7.04 3.13
N SER A 25 10.98 -7.90 2.98
CA SER A 25 12.36 -7.59 3.40
C SER A 25 13.09 -6.80 2.29
N PRO A 26 13.87 -5.75 2.58
CA PRO A 26 14.35 -5.30 3.90
C PRO A 26 13.53 -4.16 4.52
N MET A 27 12.23 -4.06 4.23
CA MET A 27 11.41 -2.95 4.73
C MET A 27 11.27 -3.03 6.26
N THR A 28 11.45 -1.91 6.95
CA THR A 28 11.18 -1.84 8.40
C THR A 28 9.68 -1.78 8.61
N ASN A 29 9.15 -2.66 9.46
CA ASN A 29 7.74 -2.68 9.79
C ASN A 29 7.39 -1.51 10.72
N GLU A 30 6.53 -0.63 10.24
CA GLU A 30 6.02 0.51 10.99
C GLU A 30 4.69 0.20 11.70
N ARG A 31 4.25 1.11 12.58
CA ARG A 31 2.92 1.01 13.21
C ARG A 31 1.80 1.30 12.20
N ASN A 32 0.62 0.70 12.37
CA ASN A 32 -0.57 0.98 11.55
C ASN A 32 -0.89 2.49 11.41
N ALA A 33 -0.63 3.29 12.46
CA ALA A 33 -0.80 4.74 12.41
C ALA A 33 0.07 5.41 11.33
N VAL A 34 1.27 4.90 11.07
CA VAL A 34 2.17 5.41 10.02
C VAL A 34 1.57 5.15 8.65
N TYR A 35 1.14 3.90 8.39
CA TYR A 35 0.46 3.56 7.13
C TYR A 35 -0.81 4.37 6.92
N HIS A 36 -1.59 4.62 7.97
CA HIS A 36 -2.79 5.45 7.92
C HIS A 36 -2.48 6.91 7.55
N LEU A 37 -1.41 7.49 8.12
CA LEU A 37 -0.93 8.82 7.71
C LEU A 37 -0.52 8.81 6.23
N PHE A 38 0.16 7.76 5.76
CA PHE A 38 0.55 7.65 4.36
C PHE A 38 -0.65 7.59 3.41
N THR A 39 -1.59 6.70 3.68
CA THR A 39 -2.78 6.54 2.84
C THR A 39 -3.67 7.79 2.86
N LYS A 40 -3.63 8.58 3.94
CA LYS A 40 -4.36 9.85 4.03
C LYS A 40 -3.70 10.98 3.26
N PHE A 41 -2.40 11.20 3.46
CA PHE A 41 -1.70 12.38 2.93
C PHE A 41 -1.06 12.16 1.55
N PHE A 42 -0.68 10.93 1.22
CA PHE A 42 0.06 10.60 -0.01
C PHE A 42 -0.77 9.78 -0.99
N LYS A 43 -2.11 9.78 -0.86
CA LYS A 43 -3.02 8.99 -1.71
C LYS A 43 -2.84 9.26 -3.21
N ASN A 44 -2.55 10.51 -3.58
CA ASN A 44 -2.43 10.93 -4.98
C ASN A 44 -1.10 10.51 -5.61
N THR A 45 -0.10 10.15 -4.79
CA THR A 45 1.24 9.75 -5.24
C THR A 45 1.56 8.28 -4.92
N SER A 46 0.61 7.55 -4.33
CA SER A 46 0.76 6.15 -3.93
C SER A 46 -0.21 5.27 -4.71
N LEU A 47 0.23 4.08 -5.11
CA LEU A 47 -0.55 3.17 -5.96
C LEU A 47 -0.73 1.80 -5.29
N VAL A 48 -1.90 1.22 -5.53
CA VAL A 48 -2.22 -0.18 -5.23
C VAL A 48 -2.43 -0.94 -6.53
N VAL A 49 -1.88 -2.14 -6.58
CA VAL A 49 -2.07 -3.12 -7.64
C VAL A 49 -2.85 -4.30 -7.07
N GLU A 50 -4.03 -4.56 -7.61
CA GLU A 50 -4.93 -5.63 -7.16
C GLU A 50 -4.93 -6.77 -8.18
N ASN A 51 -4.66 -7.99 -7.70
CA ASN A 51 -4.79 -9.22 -8.48
C ASN A 51 -5.06 -10.40 -7.55
N GLY A 52 -6.32 -10.56 -7.11
CA GLY A 52 -6.73 -11.52 -6.09
C GLY A 52 -6.18 -11.24 -4.68
N ASN A 53 -4.99 -10.65 -4.60
CA ASN A 53 -4.31 -10.06 -3.44
C ASN A 53 -3.94 -8.61 -3.75
N ILE A 54 -3.79 -7.80 -2.69
CA ILE A 54 -3.37 -6.41 -2.76
C ILE A 54 -1.83 -6.34 -2.72
N TYR A 55 -1.24 -5.67 -3.71
CA TYR A 55 0.18 -5.32 -3.76
C TYR A 55 0.30 -3.79 -3.75
N VAL A 56 1.28 -3.24 -3.06
CA VAL A 56 1.32 -1.80 -2.76
C VAL A 56 2.69 -1.27 -3.15
N TYR A 57 2.68 -0.18 -3.91
CA TYR A 57 3.90 0.50 -4.33
C TYR A 57 3.84 1.96 -3.88
N PHE A 58 4.82 2.34 -3.05
CA PHE A 58 5.04 3.72 -2.67
C PHE A 58 6.14 4.32 -3.54
N TYR A 59 5.81 5.36 -4.29
CA TYR A 59 6.81 6.25 -4.88
C TYR A 59 7.09 7.38 -3.89
N TRP A 60 8.25 7.32 -3.24
CA TRP A 60 8.82 8.46 -2.52
C TRP A 60 9.62 9.27 -3.54
N VAL A 61 9.13 10.47 -3.87
CA VAL A 61 9.90 11.48 -4.60
C VAL A 61 10.36 12.53 -3.61
#